data_AF-A0A1Q7P8J4-F1
#
_entry.id   AF-A0A1Q7P8J4-F1
#
_cell.length_a   1.000
_cell.length_b   1.000
_cell.length_c   1.000
_cell.angle_alpha   90.00
_cell.angle_beta   90.00
_cell.angle_gamma   90.00
#
_symmetry.space_group_name_H-M   'P 1'
#
loop_
_entity.id
_entity.type
_entity.pdbx_description
1 polymer ?
#
loop_
_entity_poly.entity_id
_entity_poly.type
_entity_poly.pdbx_seq_one_letter_code
_entity_poly.pdbx_strand_id
1 'polypeptide(L)'
;MVELVDGSERKTKLPDFDSLWDYDHPGATERKFRELLPTALDSLDLSYLSQLLTQIARTEGLQRKFQEAHKSLDRVQKALDKTDDKTRVRYLLERGRVYNSSRKQEEARPLFQEALDLALKSKDDFNAVDAAHMMAIVEPTEKQLQWNLKALDVAENSAEEKVRKWMGSLYNNIGWTYFEQQQYEESLLMFEKALEFQRQQGDPNKIMIAKWCVAKTLRKMDHTEEALEMQRDLFEQYQAAGKKSGYVYEEIAECLTVMGQEQEAEGWFAAAYEELSRDPRLANEQDRLNRLKELGKASQPGTPGS
;
A
#
# COMPACT_ATOMS: atom_id res chain seq x y z
N MET A 1 -14.52 46.20 -45.74
CA MET A 1 -13.57 45.79 -44.68
C MET A 1 -14.37 44.93 -43.71
N VAL A 2 -14.32 43.62 -43.88
CA VAL A 2 -15.02 42.65 -43.02
C VAL A 2 -13.92 41.99 -42.20
N GLU A 3 -13.82 42.33 -40.92
CA GLU A 3 -12.92 41.66 -39.99
C GLU A 3 -13.49 40.27 -39.70
N LEU A 4 -12.75 39.25 -40.16
CA LEU A 4 -12.91 37.87 -39.74
C LEU A 4 -12.47 37.77 -38.28
N VAL A 5 -13.43 37.58 -37.38
CA VAL A 5 -13.16 37.25 -35.99
C VAL A 5 -12.60 35.82 -35.96
N ASP A 6 -11.34 35.73 -35.60
CA ASP A 6 -10.56 34.50 -35.47
C ASP A 6 -11.20 33.57 -34.43
N GLY A 7 -11.76 32.45 -34.91
CA GLY A 7 -12.40 31.41 -34.12
C GLY A 7 -11.38 30.50 -33.44
N SER A 8 -10.49 31.07 -32.63
CA SER A 8 -9.70 30.26 -31.70
C SER A 8 -10.62 29.76 -30.58
N GLU A 9 -11.18 28.56 -30.78
CA GLU A 9 -11.81 27.80 -29.70
C GLU A 9 -10.84 27.77 -28.52
N ARG A 10 -11.16 28.49 -27.44
CA ARG A 10 -10.53 28.25 -26.15
C ARG A 10 -10.85 26.80 -25.79
N LYS A 11 -9.92 25.88 -26.04
CA LYS A 11 -9.96 24.54 -25.44
C LYS A 11 -9.97 24.75 -23.93
N THR A 12 -11.15 24.70 -23.34
CA THR A 12 -11.32 24.75 -21.89
C THR A 12 -10.50 23.62 -21.30
N LYS A 13 -9.52 23.93 -20.46
CA LYS A 13 -8.68 22.92 -19.84
C LYS A 13 -9.57 22.00 -19.01
N LEU A 14 -9.58 20.70 -19.35
CA LEU A 14 -10.37 19.72 -18.63
C LEU A 14 -9.86 19.58 -17.18
N PRO A 15 -10.76 19.35 -16.20
CA PRO A 15 -10.37 19.16 -14.82
C PRO A 15 -9.40 17.99 -14.63
N ASP A 16 -8.41 18.15 -13.76
CA ASP A 16 -7.57 17.04 -13.33
C ASP A 16 -8.33 16.20 -12.30
N PHE A 17 -9.09 15.21 -12.77
CA PHE A 17 -9.85 14.34 -11.89
C PHE A 17 -8.96 13.48 -10.98
N ASP A 18 -7.70 13.18 -11.35
CA ASP A 18 -6.83 12.36 -10.49
C ASP A 18 -6.56 13.07 -9.15
N SER A 19 -6.60 14.41 -9.13
CA SER A 19 -6.47 15.22 -7.91
C SER A 19 -7.68 15.16 -6.96
N LEU A 20 -8.82 14.61 -7.40
CA LEU A 20 -10.05 14.55 -6.61
C LEU A 20 -10.17 13.29 -5.75
N TRP A 21 -9.20 12.37 -5.87
CA TRP A 21 -9.19 11.11 -5.13
C TRP A 21 -9.12 11.31 -3.62
N ASP A 22 -10.08 10.72 -2.94
CA ASP A 22 -10.03 10.35 -1.53
C ASP A 22 -10.25 8.84 -1.45
N TYR A 23 -9.18 8.11 -1.12
CA TYR A 23 -9.18 6.65 -1.05
C TYR A 23 -9.91 6.11 0.18
N ASP A 24 -10.01 6.90 1.25
CA ASP A 24 -10.71 6.52 2.48
C ASP A 24 -12.23 6.65 2.30
N HIS A 25 -12.67 7.51 1.38
CA HIS A 25 -14.09 7.74 1.08
C HIS A 25 -14.43 7.50 -0.41
N PRO A 26 -14.31 6.26 -0.91
CA PRO A 26 -14.48 5.96 -2.34
C PRO A 26 -15.86 6.36 -2.89
N GLY A 27 -16.92 6.30 -2.07
CA GLY A 27 -18.26 6.75 -2.48
C GLY A 27 -18.40 8.26 -2.63
N ALA A 28 -17.63 9.07 -1.89
CA ALA A 28 -17.59 10.51 -2.07
C ALA A 28 -16.80 10.88 -3.34
N THR A 29 -15.68 10.19 -3.57
CA THR A 29 -14.88 10.30 -4.79
C THR A 29 -15.69 9.93 -6.03
N GLU A 30 -16.47 8.85 -6.00
CA GLU A 30 -17.38 8.43 -7.08
C GLU A 30 -18.32 9.57 -7.49
N ARG A 31 -18.95 10.26 -6.51
CA ARG A 31 -19.87 11.36 -6.78
C ARG A 31 -19.18 12.51 -7.51
N LYS A 32 -17.99 12.92 -7.05
CA LYS A 32 -17.19 13.97 -7.71
C LYS A 32 -16.83 13.59 -9.16
N PHE A 33 -16.46 12.33 -9.41
CA PHE A 33 -16.19 11.88 -10.78
C PHE A 33 -17.44 11.89 -11.66
N ARG A 34 -18.60 11.50 -11.13
CA ARG A 34 -19.86 11.54 -11.88
C ARG A 34 -20.30 12.96 -12.22
N GLU A 35 -20.03 13.93 -11.34
CA GLU A 35 -20.27 15.36 -11.61
C GLU A 35 -19.46 15.90 -12.80
N LEU A 36 -18.33 15.27 -13.14
CA LEU A 36 -17.51 15.64 -14.30
C LEU A 36 -17.98 15.02 -15.63
N LEU A 37 -18.92 14.05 -15.61
CA LEU A 37 -19.37 13.36 -16.81
C LEU A 37 -19.97 14.30 -17.88
N PRO A 38 -20.81 15.30 -17.55
CA PRO A 38 -21.33 16.24 -18.54
C PRO A 38 -20.18 16.98 -19.25
N THR A 39 -19.23 17.54 -18.49
CA THR A 39 -18.05 18.22 -19.06
C THR A 39 -17.20 17.28 -19.91
N ALA A 40 -17.02 16.03 -19.48
CA ALA A 40 -16.29 15.02 -20.24
C ALA A 40 -16.98 14.71 -21.58
N LEU A 41 -18.30 14.56 -21.59
CA LEU A 41 -19.09 14.30 -22.79
C LEU A 41 -19.04 15.50 -23.76
N ASP A 42 -19.23 16.72 -23.26
CA ASP A 42 -19.22 17.95 -24.06
C ASP A 42 -17.85 18.22 -24.69
N SER A 43 -16.77 17.74 -24.07
CA SER A 43 -15.41 17.90 -24.58
C SER A 43 -15.13 17.11 -25.86
N LEU A 44 -15.92 16.06 -26.12
CA LEU A 44 -15.69 15.08 -27.19
C LEU A 44 -14.30 14.38 -27.14
N ASP A 45 -13.57 14.51 -26.02
CA ASP A 45 -12.32 13.81 -25.77
C ASP A 45 -12.62 12.40 -25.25
N LEU A 46 -12.59 11.42 -26.17
CA LEU A 46 -12.85 10.03 -25.85
C LEU A 46 -11.83 9.45 -24.86
N SER A 47 -10.56 9.88 -24.90
CA SER A 47 -9.54 9.44 -23.95
C SER A 47 -9.88 9.94 -22.55
N TYR A 48 -10.19 11.23 -22.39
CA TYR A 48 -10.54 11.82 -21.10
C TYR A 48 -11.80 11.16 -20.50
N LEU A 49 -12.88 11.04 -21.29
CA LEU A 49 -14.11 10.38 -20.85
C LEU A 49 -13.86 8.92 -20.44
N SER A 50 -13.08 8.19 -21.24
CA SER A 50 -12.78 6.79 -20.97
C SER A 50 -11.93 6.63 -19.71
N GLN A 51 -10.91 7.47 -19.51
CA GLN A 51 -10.11 7.47 -18.29
C GLN A 51 -10.97 7.82 -17.06
N LEU A 52 -11.84 8.83 -17.14
CA LEU A 52 -12.78 9.15 -16.05
C LEU A 52 -13.67 7.95 -15.70
N LEU A 53 -14.20 7.23 -16.70
CA LEU A 53 -15.01 6.03 -16.49
C LEU A 53 -14.20 4.89 -15.85
N THR A 54 -12.91 4.72 -16.17
CA THR A 54 -12.06 3.75 -15.44
C THR A 54 -11.94 4.10 -13.96
N GLN A 55 -11.83 5.40 -13.62
CA GLN A 55 -11.72 5.83 -12.23
C GLN A 55 -13.05 5.70 -11.48
N ILE A 56 -14.19 5.92 -12.14
CA ILE A 56 -15.51 5.58 -11.59
C ILE A 56 -15.57 4.07 -11.29
N ALA A 57 -15.15 3.22 -12.22
CA ALA A 57 -15.14 1.77 -12.00
C ALA A 57 -14.22 1.37 -10.83
N ARG A 58 -13.08 2.04 -10.64
CA ARG A 58 -12.21 1.86 -9.47
C ARG A 58 -12.94 2.16 -8.17
N THR A 59 -13.67 3.29 -8.11
CA THR A 59 -14.47 3.64 -6.93
C THR A 59 -15.61 2.65 -6.66
N GLU A 60 -16.24 2.12 -7.72
CA GLU A 60 -17.29 1.09 -7.62
C GLU A 60 -16.71 -0.22 -7.07
N GLY A 61 -15.53 -0.64 -7.56
CA GLY A 61 -14.80 -1.81 -7.06
C GLY A 61 -14.41 -1.70 -5.59
N LEU A 62 -13.90 -0.56 -5.14
CA LEU A 62 -13.59 -0.31 -3.71
C LEU A 62 -14.84 -0.36 -2.82
N GLN A 63 -16.00 0.00 -3.35
CA GLN A 63 -17.30 -0.14 -2.68
C GLN A 63 -17.93 -1.53 -2.83
N ARG A 64 -17.21 -2.50 -3.42
CA ARG A 64 -17.67 -3.86 -3.72
C ARG A 64 -18.87 -3.92 -4.68
N LYS A 65 -19.13 -2.85 -5.45
CA LYS A 65 -20.14 -2.76 -6.52
C LYS A 65 -19.58 -3.35 -7.83
N PHE A 66 -19.23 -4.64 -7.79
CA PHE A 66 -18.45 -5.26 -8.87
C PHE A 66 -19.20 -5.34 -10.21
N GLN A 67 -20.52 -5.49 -10.18
CA GLN A 67 -21.32 -5.54 -11.42
C GLN A 67 -21.37 -4.17 -12.09
N GLU A 68 -21.50 -3.11 -11.31
CA GLU A 68 -21.48 -1.72 -11.75
C GLU A 68 -20.10 -1.37 -12.33
N ALA A 69 -19.03 -1.74 -11.64
CA ALA A 69 -17.66 -1.55 -12.11
C ALA A 69 -17.43 -2.22 -13.47
N HIS A 70 -17.89 -3.47 -13.65
CA HIS A 70 -17.81 -4.12 -14.95
C HIS A 70 -18.65 -3.42 -16.02
N LYS A 71 -19.87 -2.95 -15.72
CA LYS A 71 -20.68 -2.18 -16.67
C LYS A 71 -20.02 -0.87 -17.09
N SER A 72 -19.38 -0.16 -16.16
CA SER A 72 -18.61 1.05 -16.44
C SER A 72 -17.44 0.75 -17.38
N LEU A 73 -16.69 -0.33 -17.12
CA LEU A 73 -15.58 -0.75 -17.95
C LEU A 73 -16.02 -1.31 -19.31
N ASP A 74 -17.19 -1.93 -19.42
CA ASP A 74 -17.73 -2.41 -20.72
C ASP A 74 -18.04 -1.25 -21.66
N ARG A 75 -18.35 -0.07 -21.11
CA ARG A 75 -18.50 1.17 -21.91
C ARG A 75 -17.15 1.64 -22.42
N VAL A 76 -16.12 1.64 -21.56
CA VAL A 76 -14.75 1.99 -21.95
C VAL A 76 -14.24 1.07 -23.04
N GLN A 77 -14.47 -0.25 -22.92
CA GLN A 77 -14.02 -1.26 -23.87
C GLN A 77 -14.46 -0.97 -25.31
N LYS A 78 -15.67 -0.43 -25.51
CA LYS A 78 -16.21 -0.09 -26.84
C LYS A 78 -15.50 1.09 -27.50
N ALA A 79 -14.79 1.91 -26.73
CA ALA A 79 -14.09 3.10 -27.20
C ALA A 79 -12.58 2.90 -27.34
N LEU A 80 -12.01 1.79 -26.84
CA LEU A 80 -10.55 1.59 -26.71
C LEU A 80 -9.77 1.81 -28.01
N ASP A 81 -10.30 1.35 -29.14
CA ASP A 81 -9.65 1.50 -30.46
C ASP A 81 -9.50 2.96 -30.91
N LYS A 82 -10.16 3.89 -30.22
CA LYS A 82 -10.15 5.35 -30.50
C LYS A 82 -9.49 6.15 -29.39
N THR A 83 -8.87 5.50 -28.41
CA THR A 83 -8.21 6.14 -27.27
C THR A 83 -6.71 5.90 -27.27
N ASP A 84 -5.98 6.65 -26.44
CA ASP A 84 -4.55 6.48 -26.25
C ASP A 84 -4.17 5.21 -25.45
N ASP A 85 -2.89 4.83 -25.53
CA ASP A 85 -2.34 3.67 -24.81
C ASP A 85 -2.54 3.79 -23.30
N LYS A 86 -2.41 5.00 -22.73
CA LYS A 86 -2.63 5.25 -21.30
C LYS A 86 -4.05 4.87 -20.86
N THR A 87 -5.05 5.17 -21.68
CA THR A 87 -6.45 4.79 -21.44
C THR A 87 -6.60 3.26 -21.44
N ARG A 88 -5.97 2.57 -22.38
CA ARG A 88 -5.96 1.11 -22.44
C ARG A 88 -5.29 0.48 -21.22
N VAL A 89 -4.13 1.01 -20.80
CA VAL A 89 -3.45 0.57 -19.57
C VAL A 89 -4.36 0.71 -18.35
N ARG A 90 -4.99 1.88 -18.17
CA ARG A 90 -5.93 2.10 -17.05
C ARG A 90 -7.14 1.17 -17.11
N TYR A 91 -7.71 0.94 -18.28
CA TYR A 91 -8.80 -0.03 -18.44
C TYR A 91 -8.39 -1.43 -17.96
N LEU A 92 -7.22 -1.90 -18.39
CA LEU A 92 -6.69 -3.22 -18.02
C LEU A 92 -6.46 -3.32 -16.51
N LEU A 93 -5.81 -2.31 -15.91
CA LEU A 93 -5.61 -2.22 -14.46
C LEU A 93 -6.94 -2.28 -13.70
N GLU A 94 -7.91 -1.45 -14.06
CA GLU A 94 -9.16 -1.37 -13.31
C GLU A 94 -10.03 -2.61 -13.53
N ARG A 95 -10.04 -3.21 -14.73
CA ARG A 95 -10.70 -4.51 -14.95
C ARG A 95 -10.05 -5.61 -14.11
N GLY A 96 -8.72 -5.68 -14.09
CA GLY A 96 -7.97 -6.63 -13.27
C GLY A 96 -8.28 -6.46 -11.79
N ARG A 97 -8.34 -5.22 -11.28
CA ARG A 97 -8.68 -4.94 -9.87
C ARG A 97 -10.08 -5.41 -9.50
N VAL A 98 -11.06 -5.25 -10.39
CA VAL A 98 -12.43 -5.74 -10.13
C VAL A 98 -12.46 -7.27 -10.06
N TYR A 99 -11.75 -7.96 -10.96
CA TYR A 99 -11.61 -9.42 -10.87
C TYR A 99 -10.89 -9.85 -9.58
N ASN A 100 -9.73 -9.27 -9.27
CA ASN A 100 -8.99 -9.59 -8.04
C ASN A 100 -9.84 -9.37 -6.78
N SER A 101 -10.51 -8.21 -6.66
CA SER A 101 -11.35 -7.87 -5.51
C SER A 101 -12.60 -8.74 -5.39
N SER A 102 -13.04 -9.35 -6.49
CA SER A 102 -14.12 -10.36 -6.52
C SER A 102 -13.61 -11.79 -6.39
N ARG A 103 -12.34 -11.98 -5.95
CA ARG A 103 -11.66 -13.27 -5.72
C ARG A 103 -11.45 -14.10 -6.98
N LYS A 104 -11.28 -13.43 -8.11
CA LYS A 104 -11.04 -14.01 -9.44
C LYS A 104 -9.63 -13.66 -9.91
N GLN A 105 -8.63 -14.19 -9.21
CA GLN A 105 -7.22 -13.84 -9.44
C GLN A 105 -6.70 -14.33 -10.80
N GLU A 106 -7.14 -15.51 -11.24
CA GLU A 106 -6.77 -16.09 -12.53
C GLU A 106 -7.22 -15.21 -13.72
N GLU A 107 -8.40 -14.58 -13.60
CA GLU A 107 -8.89 -13.62 -14.60
C GLU A 107 -8.20 -12.26 -14.52
N ALA A 108 -7.75 -11.85 -13.33
CA ALA A 108 -7.06 -10.57 -13.12
C ALA A 108 -5.63 -10.57 -13.67
N ARG A 109 -4.91 -11.67 -13.48
CA ARG A 109 -3.49 -11.81 -13.83
C ARG A 109 -3.14 -11.47 -15.28
N PRO A 110 -3.80 -12.01 -16.33
CA PRO A 110 -3.46 -11.66 -17.71
C PRO A 110 -3.69 -10.17 -18.00
N LEU A 111 -4.66 -9.53 -17.35
CA LEU A 111 -4.94 -8.10 -17.53
C LEU A 111 -3.83 -7.24 -16.93
N PHE A 112 -3.33 -7.58 -15.74
CA PHE A 112 -2.22 -6.87 -15.13
C PHE A 112 -0.91 -7.05 -15.91
N GLN A 113 -0.68 -8.25 -16.44
CA GLN A 113 0.47 -8.52 -17.31
C GLN A 113 0.40 -7.68 -18.60
N GLU A 114 -0.75 -7.67 -19.29
CA GLU A 114 -0.94 -6.84 -20.49
C GLU A 114 -0.79 -5.34 -20.17
N ALA A 115 -1.32 -4.89 -19.03
CA ALA A 115 -1.18 -3.51 -18.58
C ALA A 115 0.29 -3.12 -18.39
N LEU A 116 1.08 -4.00 -17.76
CA LEU A 116 2.51 -3.78 -17.53
C LEU A 116 3.28 -3.71 -18.84
N ASP A 117 3.07 -4.66 -19.75
CA ASP A 117 3.79 -4.70 -21.02
C ASP A 117 3.48 -3.48 -21.88
N LEU A 118 2.21 -3.04 -21.90
CA LEU A 118 1.81 -1.83 -22.61
C LEU A 118 2.36 -0.57 -21.95
N ALA A 119 2.32 -0.46 -20.62
CA ALA A 119 2.84 0.70 -19.90
C ALA A 119 4.37 0.87 -20.10
N LEU A 120 5.13 -0.24 -20.07
CA LEU A 120 6.56 -0.21 -20.37
C LEU A 120 6.82 0.23 -21.82
N LYS A 121 6.04 -0.29 -22.78
CA LYS A 121 6.15 0.09 -24.19
C LYS A 121 5.85 1.56 -24.43
N SER A 122 4.85 2.11 -23.74
CA SER A 122 4.43 3.51 -23.86
C SER A 122 5.23 4.47 -22.97
N LYS A 123 6.17 3.96 -22.16
CA LYS A 123 6.95 4.71 -21.16
C LYS A 123 6.07 5.43 -20.13
N ASP A 124 4.97 4.78 -19.74
CA ASP A 124 4.11 5.20 -18.64
C ASP A 124 4.58 4.55 -17.34
N ASP A 125 5.68 5.07 -16.79
CA ASP A 125 6.35 4.50 -15.62
C ASP A 125 5.40 4.37 -14.42
N PHE A 126 4.49 5.34 -14.25
CA PHE A 126 3.52 5.32 -13.15
C PHE A 126 2.61 4.09 -13.22
N ASN A 127 1.98 3.86 -14.37
CA ASN A 127 1.11 2.69 -14.52
C ASN A 127 1.90 1.38 -14.67
N ALA A 128 3.17 1.42 -15.10
CA ALA A 128 4.04 0.25 -15.09
C ALA A 128 4.35 -0.20 -13.67
N VAL A 129 4.72 0.72 -12.76
CA VAL A 129 4.89 0.42 -11.33
C VAL A 129 3.60 -0.13 -10.73
N ASP A 130 2.45 0.51 -11.01
CA ASP A 130 1.16 0.06 -10.50
C ASP A 130 0.79 -1.35 -10.99
N ALA A 131 1.01 -1.64 -12.28
CA ALA A 131 0.76 -2.96 -12.85
C ALA A 131 1.68 -4.04 -12.28
N ALA A 132 2.97 -3.75 -12.11
CA ALA A 132 3.92 -4.68 -11.49
C ALA A 132 3.57 -4.95 -10.01
N HIS A 133 3.14 -3.92 -9.28
CA HIS A 133 2.62 -4.09 -7.92
C HIS A 133 1.35 -4.95 -7.91
N MET A 134 0.43 -4.77 -8.86
CA MET A 134 -0.74 -5.66 -9.01
C MET A 134 -0.37 -7.10 -9.35
N MET A 135 0.66 -7.32 -10.16
CA MET A 135 1.21 -8.66 -10.40
C MET A 135 1.71 -9.29 -9.10
N ALA A 136 2.41 -8.53 -8.24
CA ALA A 136 2.86 -9.04 -6.94
C ALA A 136 1.69 -9.47 -6.04
N ILE A 137 0.52 -8.81 -6.12
CA ILE A 137 -0.66 -9.18 -5.32
C ILE A 137 -1.33 -10.48 -5.81
N VAL A 138 -1.37 -10.72 -7.11
CA VAL A 138 -2.10 -11.87 -7.68
C VAL A 138 -1.23 -13.10 -7.90
N GLU A 139 0.09 -12.96 -7.82
CA GLU A 139 1.01 -14.08 -8.01
C GLU A 139 1.27 -14.84 -6.70
N PRO A 140 1.62 -16.14 -6.79
CA PRO A 140 2.04 -16.93 -5.64
C PRO A 140 3.19 -16.28 -4.87
N THR A 141 3.27 -16.54 -3.57
CA THR A 141 4.26 -15.95 -2.64
C THR A 141 5.69 -16.00 -3.18
N GLU A 142 6.08 -17.11 -3.81
CA GLU A 142 7.43 -17.33 -4.37
C GLU A 142 7.78 -16.35 -5.50
N LYS A 143 6.76 -15.74 -6.11
CA LYS A 143 6.89 -14.79 -7.21
C LYS A 143 6.61 -13.34 -6.81
N GLN A 144 6.16 -13.07 -5.60
CA GLN A 144 5.84 -11.70 -5.20
C GLN A 144 7.09 -10.82 -5.16
N LEU A 145 8.21 -11.38 -4.68
CA LEU A 145 9.50 -10.69 -4.61
C LEU A 145 9.95 -10.19 -5.98
N GLN A 146 9.96 -11.06 -7.00
CA GLN A 146 10.39 -10.67 -8.36
C GLN A 146 9.56 -9.53 -8.94
N TRP A 147 8.25 -9.48 -8.64
CA TRP A 147 7.35 -8.44 -9.15
C TRP A 147 7.52 -7.12 -8.40
N ASN A 148 7.71 -7.16 -7.08
CA ASN A 148 8.04 -5.98 -6.29
C ASN A 148 9.41 -5.41 -6.69
N LEU A 149 10.41 -6.24 -6.97
CA LEU A 149 11.72 -5.81 -7.48
C LEU A 149 11.60 -5.17 -8.86
N LYS A 150 10.77 -5.73 -9.76
CA LYS A 150 10.51 -5.12 -11.08
C LYS A 150 9.82 -3.75 -10.93
N ALA A 151 8.86 -3.62 -10.02
CA ALA A 151 8.22 -2.34 -9.72
C ALA A 151 9.22 -1.32 -9.16
N LEU A 152 10.14 -1.77 -8.30
CA LEU A 152 11.18 -0.93 -7.72
C LEU A 152 12.17 -0.44 -8.78
N ASP A 153 12.63 -1.31 -9.68
CA ASP A 153 13.54 -0.94 -10.78
C ASP A 153 12.93 0.16 -11.67
N VAL A 154 11.64 0.05 -12.03
CA VAL A 154 10.96 1.11 -12.78
C VAL A 154 10.89 2.40 -11.97
N ALA A 155 10.59 2.33 -10.67
CA ALA A 155 10.48 3.50 -9.82
C ALA A 155 11.84 4.21 -9.62
N GLU A 156 12.92 3.47 -9.39
CA GLU A 156 14.28 4.00 -9.21
C GLU A 156 14.82 4.68 -10.48
N ASN A 157 14.48 4.15 -11.66
CA ASN A 157 14.92 4.69 -12.94
C ASN A 157 14.01 5.79 -13.52
N SER A 158 12.87 6.09 -12.88
CA SER A 158 11.93 7.08 -13.40
C SER A 158 12.38 8.52 -13.12
N ALA A 159 12.24 9.39 -14.13
CA ALA A 159 12.44 10.83 -13.99
C ALA A 159 11.29 11.51 -13.22
N GLU A 160 10.12 10.86 -13.10
CA GLU A 160 8.94 11.43 -12.48
C GLU A 160 8.91 11.25 -10.96
N GLU A 161 8.85 12.37 -10.22
CA GLU A 161 8.81 12.36 -8.75
C GLU A 161 7.63 11.56 -8.19
N LYS A 162 6.46 11.63 -8.85
CA LYS A 162 5.28 10.87 -8.43
C LYS A 162 5.48 9.35 -8.51
N VAL A 163 6.35 8.88 -9.41
CA VAL A 163 6.67 7.46 -9.57
C VAL A 163 7.67 7.04 -8.50
N ARG A 164 8.73 7.84 -8.28
CA ARG A 164 9.68 7.62 -7.17
C ARG A 164 9.00 7.55 -5.80
N LYS A 165 7.85 8.20 -5.62
CA LYS A 165 7.06 8.08 -4.38
C LYS A 165 6.61 6.66 -4.02
N TRP A 166 6.53 5.75 -5.00
CA TRP A 166 6.24 4.35 -4.75
C TRP A 166 7.35 3.61 -4.02
N MET A 167 8.61 4.07 -4.13
CA MET A 167 9.79 3.42 -3.56
C MET A 167 9.60 3.13 -2.06
N GLY A 168 9.05 4.08 -1.29
CA GLY A 168 8.82 3.88 0.14
C GLY A 168 7.93 2.67 0.47
N SER A 169 6.85 2.46 -0.30
CA SER A 169 5.99 1.28 -0.12
C SER A 169 6.62 0.00 -0.64
N LEU A 170 7.37 0.09 -1.75
CA LEU A 170 8.03 -1.06 -2.35
C LEU A 170 9.16 -1.58 -1.47
N TYR A 171 10.00 -0.70 -0.92
CA TYR A 171 11.03 -1.06 0.05
C TYR A 171 10.44 -1.76 1.27
N ASN A 172 9.33 -1.26 1.82
CA ASN A 172 8.67 -1.91 2.94
C ASN A 172 8.15 -3.30 2.56
N ASN A 173 7.47 -3.45 1.43
CA ASN A 173 6.92 -4.74 1.00
C ASN A 173 8.02 -5.77 0.71
N ILE A 174 9.11 -5.35 0.05
CA ILE A 174 10.27 -6.19 -0.22
C ILE A 174 10.96 -6.58 1.10
N GLY A 175 11.12 -5.63 2.03
CA GLY A 175 11.67 -5.89 3.36
C GLY A 175 10.89 -6.97 4.10
N TRP A 176 9.56 -6.89 4.14
CA TRP A 176 8.72 -7.93 4.74
C TRP A 176 8.83 -9.27 4.03
N THR A 177 8.91 -9.28 2.70
CA THR A 177 9.10 -10.53 1.95
C THR A 177 10.42 -11.21 2.32
N TYR A 178 11.52 -10.46 2.42
CA TYR A 178 12.80 -11.01 2.89
C TYR A 178 12.76 -11.44 4.37
N PHE A 179 12.09 -10.65 5.22
CA PHE A 179 11.92 -10.98 6.64
C PHE A 179 11.19 -12.32 6.84
N GLU A 180 10.11 -12.55 6.10
CA GLU A 180 9.34 -13.81 6.12
C GLU A 180 10.15 -15.00 5.59
N GLN A 181 11.05 -14.75 4.64
CA GLN A 181 12.02 -15.72 4.13
C GLN A 181 13.23 -15.92 5.05
N GLN A 182 13.27 -15.24 6.20
CA GLN A 182 14.39 -15.25 7.17
C GLN A 182 15.72 -14.74 6.57
N GLN A 183 15.64 -13.96 5.50
CA GLN A 183 16.76 -13.25 4.88
C GLN A 183 16.90 -11.88 5.56
N TYR A 184 17.42 -11.89 6.79
CA TYR A 184 17.34 -10.72 7.67
C TYR A 184 18.27 -9.58 7.23
N GLU A 185 19.42 -9.88 6.63
CA GLU A 185 20.34 -8.89 6.09
C GLU A 185 19.71 -8.10 4.94
N GLU A 186 19.11 -8.79 3.96
CA GLU A 186 18.40 -8.16 2.85
C GLU A 186 17.15 -7.41 3.31
N SER A 187 16.43 -7.96 4.29
CA SER A 187 15.31 -7.30 4.95
C SER A 187 15.73 -5.97 5.58
N LEU A 188 16.82 -5.99 6.37
CA LEU A 188 17.34 -4.81 7.06
C LEU A 188 17.71 -3.72 6.05
N LEU A 189 18.46 -4.07 4.99
CA LEU A 189 18.82 -3.13 3.93
C LEU A 189 17.59 -2.45 3.31
N MET A 190 16.52 -3.20 3.06
CA MET A 190 15.29 -2.65 2.48
C MET A 190 14.53 -1.76 3.47
N PHE A 191 14.46 -2.13 4.74
CA PHE A 191 13.84 -1.28 5.77
C PHE A 191 14.64 -0.01 6.07
N GLU A 192 15.96 -0.04 5.99
CA GLU A 192 16.81 1.16 6.08
C GLU A 192 16.57 2.10 4.89
N LYS A 193 16.50 1.57 3.67
CA LYS A 193 16.10 2.35 2.49
C LYS A 193 14.70 2.95 2.66
N ALA A 194 13.75 2.19 3.22
CA ALA A 194 12.41 2.71 3.52
C ALA A 194 12.47 3.84 4.56
N LEU A 195 13.24 3.68 5.64
CA LEU A 195 13.40 4.70 6.68
C LEU A 195 14.00 5.99 6.12
N GLU A 196 15.07 5.89 5.34
CA GLU A 196 15.71 7.05 4.71
C GLU A 196 14.74 7.75 3.74
N PHE A 197 14.01 6.97 2.94
CA PHE A 197 12.97 7.51 2.08
C PHE A 197 11.91 8.28 2.89
N GLN A 198 11.40 7.73 3.99
CA GLN A 198 10.37 8.42 4.80
C GLN A 198 10.92 9.65 5.52
N ARG A 199 12.20 9.67 5.91
CA ARG A 199 12.87 10.87 6.45
C ARG A 199 12.87 12.00 5.43
N GLN A 200 13.16 11.70 4.18
CA GLN A 200 13.14 12.69 3.09
C GLN A 200 11.73 13.21 2.80
N GLN A 201 10.71 12.34 2.88
CA GLN A 201 9.31 12.76 2.70
C GLN A 201 8.74 13.51 3.91
N GLY A 202 9.32 13.33 5.10
CA GLY A 202 8.95 14.07 6.31
C GLY A 202 7.64 13.64 6.97
N ASP A 203 7.15 12.41 6.74
CA ASP A 203 5.96 11.87 7.41
C ASP A 203 6.35 11.19 8.75
N PRO A 204 6.07 11.79 9.92
CA PRO A 204 6.54 11.27 11.20
C PRO A 204 5.98 9.89 11.52
N ASN A 205 4.74 9.59 11.10
CA ASN A 205 4.14 8.29 11.37
C ASN A 205 4.83 7.19 10.56
N LYS A 206 5.12 7.46 9.27
CA LYS A 206 5.82 6.49 8.42
C LYS A 206 7.28 6.31 8.84
N ILE A 207 7.94 7.36 9.33
CA ILE A 207 9.28 7.25 9.91
C ILE A 207 9.27 6.32 11.13
N MET A 208 8.31 6.48 12.05
CA MET A 208 8.19 5.61 13.23
C MET A 208 7.92 4.15 12.83
N ILE A 209 7.06 3.91 11.84
CA ILE A 209 6.80 2.55 11.33
C ILE A 209 8.08 1.94 10.72
N ALA A 210 8.81 2.70 9.91
CA ALA A 210 10.05 2.19 9.29
C ALA A 210 11.14 1.89 10.34
N LYS A 211 11.31 2.75 11.36
CA LYS A 211 12.18 2.49 12.51
C LYS A 211 11.79 1.20 13.24
N TRP A 212 10.48 0.95 13.42
CA TRP A 212 9.99 -0.27 14.07
C TRP A 212 10.37 -1.52 13.27
N CYS A 213 10.26 -1.49 11.94
CA CYS A 213 10.69 -2.59 11.07
C CYS A 213 12.20 -2.85 11.18
N VAL A 214 13.02 -1.80 11.19
CA VAL A 214 14.48 -1.90 11.40
C VAL A 214 14.79 -2.56 12.75
N ALA A 215 14.25 -2.02 13.84
CA ALA A 215 14.49 -2.53 15.19
C ALA A 215 14.05 -4.01 15.35
N LYS A 216 12.90 -4.37 14.80
CA LYS A 216 12.44 -5.76 14.78
C LYS A 216 13.40 -6.69 14.02
N THR A 217 13.95 -6.22 12.91
CA THR A 217 14.91 -6.99 12.11
C THR A 217 16.23 -7.16 12.85
N LEU A 218 16.73 -6.10 13.50
CA LEU A 218 17.93 -6.15 14.35
C LEU A 218 17.79 -7.20 15.47
N ARG A 219 16.64 -7.26 16.14
CA ARG A 219 16.36 -8.31 17.14
C ARG A 219 16.46 -9.72 16.55
N LYS A 220 15.98 -9.93 15.33
CA LYS A 220 16.08 -11.23 14.64
C LYS A 220 17.50 -11.59 14.21
N MET A 221 18.39 -10.61 14.14
CA MET A 221 19.81 -10.76 13.85
C MET A 221 20.67 -10.77 15.13
N ASP A 222 20.07 -11.04 16.29
CA ASP A 222 20.72 -11.05 17.61
C ASP A 222 21.33 -9.70 18.08
N HIS A 223 21.05 -8.60 17.38
CA HIS A 223 21.39 -7.23 17.81
C HIS A 223 20.32 -6.68 18.78
N THR A 224 20.09 -7.41 19.87
CA THR A 224 18.92 -7.20 20.76
C THR A 224 19.01 -5.90 21.57
N GLU A 225 20.19 -5.51 22.04
CA GLU A 225 20.37 -4.27 22.80
C GLU A 225 20.04 -3.03 21.95
N GLU A 226 20.53 -3.00 20.71
CA GLU A 226 20.27 -1.92 19.76
C GLU A 226 18.78 -1.88 19.38
N ALA A 227 18.18 -3.04 19.12
CA ALA A 227 16.74 -3.15 18.87
C ALA A 227 15.93 -2.59 20.06
N LEU A 228 16.27 -2.95 21.30
CA LEU A 228 15.57 -2.48 22.49
C LEU A 228 15.72 -0.95 22.67
N GLU A 229 16.89 -0.38 22.43
CA GLU A 229 17.10 1.07 22.46
C GLU A 229 16.21 1.78 21.45
N MET A 230 16.19 1.31 20.20
CA MET A 230 15.31 1.86 19.17
C MET A 230 13.82 1.74 19.52
N GLN A 231 13.39 0.62 20.11
CA GLN A 231 12.00 0.44 20.52
C GLN A 231 11.62 1.36 21.70
N ARG A 232 12.55 1.63 22.63
CA ARG A 232 12.33 2.61 23.72
C ARG A 232 12.25 4.05 23.19
N ASP A 233 13.11 4.44 22.23
CA ASP A 233 12.99 5.73 21.53
C ASP A 233 11.62 5.86 20.84
N LEU A 234 11.15 4.79 20.17
CA LEU A 234 9.83 4.76 19.55
C LEU A 234 8.70 4.90 20.58
N PHE A 235 8.80 4.20 21.71
CA PHE A 235 7.84 4.32 22.80
C PHE A 235 7.70 5.77 23.25
N GLU A 236 8.81 6.48 23.49
CA GLU A 236 8.77 7.89 23.89
C GLU A 236 8.16 8.79 22.81
N GLN A 237 8.48 8.57 21.53
CA GLN A 237 7.90 9.31 20.41
C GLN A 237 6.37 9.13 20.32
N TYR A 238 5.88 7.89 20.47
CA TYR A 238 4.43 7.62 20.49
C TYR A 238 3.75 8.32 21.67
N GLN A 239 4.35 8.24 22.86
CA GLN A 239 3.83 8.89 24.07
C GLN A 239 3.79 10.42 23.94
N ALA A 240 4.86 11.04 23.43
CA ALA A 240 4.92 12.47 23.17
C ALA A 240 3.86 12.92 22.14
N ALA A 241 3.50 12.04 21.20
CA ALA A 241 2.43 12.27 20.24
C ALA A 241 1.01 11.98 20.80
N GLY A 242 0.89 11.58 22.07
CA GLY A 242 -0.38 11.19 22.69
C GLY A 242 -0.98 9.91 22.09
N LYS A 243 -0.13 9.05 21.51
CA LYS A 243 -0.51 7.80 20.84
C LYS A 243 0.08 6.61 21.58
N LYS A 244 -0.51 5.44 21.36
CA LYS A 244 0.00 4.15 21.82
C LYS A 244 0.28 3.25 20.62
N SER A 245 1.25 2.35 20.77
CA SER A 245 1.57 1.36 19.74
C SER A 245 1.80 0.00 20.38
N GLY A 246 0.79 -0.87 20.31
CA GLY A 246 0.90 -2.24 20.80
C GLY A 246 2.01 -3.04 20.09
N TYR A 247 2.34 -2.71 18.85
CA TYR A 247 3.45 -3.30 18.10
C TYR A 247 4.83 -2.94 18.70
N VAL A 248 4.99 -1.71 19.18
CA VAL A 248 6.23 -1.30 19.89
C VAL A 248 6.30 -2.03 21.23
N TYR A 249 5.18 -2.11 21.96
CA TYR A 249 5.14 -2.80 23.26
C TYR A 249 5.51 -4.28 23.12
N GLU A 250 4.99 -4.94 22.09
CA GLU A 250 5.32 -6.34 21.78
C GLU A 250 6.81 -6.51 21.49
N GLU A 251 7.42 -5.67 20.65
CA GLU A 251 8.85 -5.83 20.34
C GLU A 251 9.76 -5.46 21.52
N ILE A 252 9.37 -4.53 22.41
CA ILE A 252 10.07 -4.30 23.69
C ILE A 252 10.03 -5.57 24.52
N ALA A 253 8.85 -6.17 24.70
CA ALA A 253 8.69 -7.41 25.46
C ALA A 253 9.55 -8.54 24.88
N GLU A 254 9.52 -8.72 23.56
CA GLU A 254 10.33 -9.71 22.84
C GLU A 254 11.84 -9.51 23.06
N CYS A 255 12.34 -8.26 23.02
CA CYS A 255 13.75 -7.99 23.31
C CYS A 255 14.10 -8.34 24.76
N LEU A 256 13.27 -7.93 25.72
CA LEU A 256 13.47 -8.22 27.14
C LEU A 256 13.47 -9.73 27.43
N THR A 257 12.61 -10.50 26.77
CA THR A 257 12.62 -11.97 26.86
C THR A 257 13.94 -12.56 26.38
N VAL A 258 14.48 -12.12 25.24
CA VAL A 258 15.78 -12.58 24.73
C VAL A 258 16.92 -12.25 25.71
N MET A 259 16.82 -11.10 26.40
CA MET A 259 17.80 -10.67 27.41
C MET A 259 17.61 -11.32 28.79
N GLY A 260 16.64 -12.23 28.97
CA GLY A 260 16.35 -12.89 30.24
C GLY A 260 15.67 -12.01 31.29
N GLN A 261 15.12 -10.85 30.89
CA GLN A 261 14.41 -9.91 31.76
C GLN A 261 12.90 -10.21 31.78
N GLU A 262 12.55 -11.45 32.13
CA GLU A 262 11.19 -11.99 32.00
C GLU A 262 10.13 -11.19 32.77
N GLN A 263 10.47 -10.71 33.97
CA GLN A 263 9.53 -9.96 34.80
C GLN A 263 9.17 -8.59 34.22
N GLU A 264 10.12 -7.91 33.56
CA GLU A 264 9.83 -6.66 32.84
C GLU A 264 9.04 -6.96 31.55
N ALA A 265 9.42 -8.01 30.83
CA ALA A 265 8.75 -8.44 29.60
C ALA A 265 7.26 -8.73 29.80
N GLU A 266 6.86 -9.34 30.93
CA GLU A 266 5.46 -9.64 31.26
C GLU A 266 4.57 -8.39 31.24
N GLY A 267 5.03 -7.29 31.85
CA GLY A 267 4.29 -6.03 31.85
C GLY A 267 4.08 -5.47 30.44
N TRP A 268 5.10 -5.59 29.59
CA TRP A 268 5.03 -5.14 28.20
C TRP A 268 4.14 -6.04 27.33
N PHE A 269 4.16 -7.35 27.53
CA PHE A 269 3.22 -8.26 26.85
C PHE A 269 1.77 -7.99 27.22
N ALA A 270 1.49 -7.70 28.50
CA ALA A 270 0.16 -7.32 28.95
C ALA A 270 -0.32 -6.02 28.28
N ALA A 271 0.55 -5.00 28.21
CA ALA A 271 0.25 -3.74 27.53
C ALA A 271 0.06 -3.94 26.02
N ALA A 272 0.88 -4.77 25.38
CA ALA A 272 0.77 -5.11 23.97
C ALA A 272 -0.57 -5.78 23.67
N TYR A 273 -0.98 -6.77 24.48
CA TYR A 273 -2.28 -7.42 24.34
C TYR A 273 -3.44 -6.42 24.50
N GLU A 274 -3.39 -5.53 25.49
CA GLU A 274 -4.45 -4.55 25.71
C GLU A 274 -4.68 -3.65 24.48
N GLU A 275 -3.62 -3.19 23.85
CA GLU A 275 -3.73 -2.32 22.67
C GLU A 275 -4.02 -3.10 21.39
N LEU A 276 -3.34 -4.23 21.14
CA LEU A 276 -3.50 -5.00 19.90
C LEU A 276 -4.82 -5.75 19.83
N SER A 277 -5.39 -6.18 20.95
CA SER A 277 -6.72 -6.84 20.97
C SER A 277 -7.87 -5.91 20.58
N ARG A 278 -7.64 -4.59 20.57
CA ARG A 278 -8.59 -3.57 20.10
C ARG A 278 -8.44 -3.24 18.62
N ASP A 279 -7.40 -3.73 17.94
CA ASP A 279 -7.13 -3.47 16.53
C ASP A 279 -7.97 -4.41 15.65
N PRO A 280 -8.97 -3.90 14.89
CA PRO A 280 -9.82 -4.74 14.05
C PRO A 280 -9.05 -5.51 12.97
N ARG A 281 -7.85 -5.03 12.60
CA ARG A 281 -7.00 -5.68 11.59
C ARG A 281 -6.43 -7.01 12.10
N LEU A 282 -6.28 -7.14 13.41
CA LEU A 282 -5.75 -8.35 14.07
C LEU A 282 -6.86 -9.31 14.52
N ALA A 283 -8.11 -9.07 14.14
CA ALA A 283 -9.25 -9.92 14.54
C ALA A 283 -9.08 -11.39 14.11
N ASN A 284 -8.29 -11.66 13.07
CA ASN A 284 -7.99 -13.01 12.58
C ASN A 284 -6.68 -13.59 13.15
N GLU A 285 -5.89 -12.81 13.91
CA GLU A 285 -4.62 -13.24 14.51
C GLU A 285 -4.81 -13.71 15.96
N GLN A 286 -5.83 -14.54 16.20
CA GLN A 286 -6.21 -14.95 17.57
C GLN A 286 -5.07 -15.69 18.29
N ASP A 287 -4.26 -16.47 17.57
CA ASP A 287 -3.12 -17.19 18.14
C ASP A 287 -2.05 -16.25 18.68
N ARG A 288 -1.73 -15.19 17.93
CA ARG A 288 -0.80 -14.14 18.38
C ARG A 288 -1.34 -13.43 19.61
N LEU A 289 -2.61 -13.02 19.59
CA LEU A 289 -3.24 -12.34 20.73
C LEU A 289 -3.29 -13.23 21.98
N ASN A 290 -3.60 -14.52 21.81
CA ASN A 290 -3.57 -15.48 22.91
C ASN A 290 -2.16 -15.63 23.50
N ARG A 291 -1.13 -15.73 22.65
CA ARG A 291 0.27 -15.77 23.10
C ARG A 291 0.63 -14.53 23.92
N LEU A 292 0.30 -13.33 23.44
CA LEU A 292 0.58 -12.09 24.18
C LEU A 292 -0.12 -12.07 25.55
N LYS A 293 -1.37 -12.53 25.59
CA LYS A 293 -2.15 -12.63 26.83
C LYS A 293 -1.56 -13.62 27.84
N GLU A 294 -1.06 -14.76 27.36
CA GLU A 294 -0.42 -15.77 28.19
C GLU A 294 0.91 -15.26 28.74
N LEU A 295 1.77 -14.71 27.88
CA LEU A 295 3.07 -14.16 28.27
C LEU A 295 2.93 -12.95 29.20
N GLY A 296 1.87 -12.15 29.06
CA GLY A 296 1.55 -11.05 29.99
C GLY A 296 0.96 -11.49 31.32
N LYS A 297 0.85 -12.80 31.58
CA LYS A 297 0.34 -13.41 32.82
C LYS A 297 1.19 -14.59 33.31
N ALA A 298 2.30 -14.88 32.64
CA ALA A 298 3.13 -16.06 32.88
C ALA A 298 4.17 -15.79 33.98
N SER A 299 3.72 -15.28 35.13
CA SER A 299 4.35 -15.52 36.43
C SER A 299 3.28 -15.91 37.45
N GLN A 300 2.70 -17.11 37.32
CA GLN A 300 2.33 -17.86 38.53
C GLN A 300 3.51 -18.78 38.86
N PRO A 301 4.34 -18.46 39.87
CA PRO A 301 5.26 -19.44 40.41
C PRO A 301 4.43 -20.62 40.91
N GLY A 302 4.84 -21.83 40.53
CA GLY A 302 4.16 -23.06 40.92
C GLY A 302 3.85 -23.07 42.41
N THR A 303 2.65 -23.53 42.75
CA THR A 303 2.36 -23.99 44.11
C THR A 303 3.38 -25.07 44.45
N PRO A 304 4.30 -24.86 45.42
CA PRO A 304 5.03 -25.97 45.97
C PRO A 304 4.00 -26.73 46.78
N GLY A 305 3.65 -27.93 46.30
CA GLY A 305 2.81 -28.83 47.07
C GLY A 305 3.45 -29.10 48.44
N SER A 306 2.68 -28.85 49.49
CA SER A 306 2.69 -29.55 50.79
C SER A 306 1.45 -29.10 51.57
#